data_AF-A0A522AAN5-F1
#
_entry.id   AF-A0A522AAN5-F1
#
_cell.length_a   1.000
_cell.length_b   1.000
_cell.length_c   1.000
_cell.angle_alpha   90.00
_cell.angle_beta   90.00
_cell.angle_gamma   90.00
#
_symmetry.space_group_name_H-M   'P 1'
#
loop_
_entity.id
_entity.type
_entity.pdbx_description
1 polymer ?
#
loop_
_entity_poly.entity_id
_entity_poly.type
_entity_poly.pdbx_seq_one_letter_code
_entity_poly.pdbx_strand_id
1 'polypeptide(L)' 'MPLYEYRCVCGNRIDQLRALAIRDVPADCERCGAPAARVVSAPRLAVVAATTRLAHERNERSAHEPRKVTRTTSG' A
#
# COMPACT_ATOMS: atom_id res chain seq x y z
N MET A 1 17.71 -3.17 7.92
CA MET A 1 18.09 -2.43 6.69
C MET A 1 16.94 -2.55 5.71
N PRO A 2 16.42 -1.46 5.11
CA PRO A 2 15.27 -1.53 4.21
C PRO A 2 15.61 -2.25 2.88
N LEU A 3 14.59 -2.90 2.31
CA LEU A 3 14.63 -3.53 0.99
C LEU A 3 14.19 -2.52 -0.07
N TYR A 4 14.94 -2.41 -1.16
CA TYR A 4 14.64 -1.53 -2.28
C TYR A 4 14.65 -2.29 -3.60
N GLU A 5 13.75 -1.91 -4.50
CA GLU A 5 13.65 -2.44 -5.85
C GLU A 5 14.42 -1.53 -6.84
N TYR A 6 15.12 -2.14 -7.79
CA TYR A 6 15.85 -1.46 -8.87
C TYR A 6 15.44 -2.05 -10.21
N ARG A 7 15.47 -1.24 -11.27
CA ARG A 7 15.15 -1.68 -12.63
C ARG A 7 16.16 -1.18 -13.63
N CYS A 8 16.65 -2.13 -14.43
CA CYS A 8 17.57 -1.87 -15.53
C CYS A 8 16.84 -1.61 -16.85
N VAL A 9 17.54 -1.05 -17.84
CA VAL A 9 17.04 -0.81 -19.21
C VAL A 9 16.63 -2.10 -19.94
N CYS A 10 17.18 -3.25 -19.58
CA CYS A 10 16.78 -4.55 -20.12
C CYS A 10 15.45 -5.07 -19.55
N GLY A 11 14.83 -4.32 -18.62
CA GLY A 11 13.57 -4.66 -17.97
C GLY A 11 13.70 -5.57 -16.74
N ASN A 12 14.89 -6.06 -16.41
CA ASN A 12 15.12 -6.86 -15.20
C ASN A 12 14.93 -6.04 -13.92
N ARG A 13 14.35 -6.68 -12.90
CA ARG A 13 14.13 -6.11 -11.56
C ARG A 13 15.01 -6.82 -10.54
N ILE A 14 15.53 -6.08 -9.58
CA ILE A 14 16.49 -6.57 -8.59
C ILE A 14 16.13 -5.96 -7.25
N ASP A 15 16.03 -6.79 -6.22
CA ASP A 15 15.77 -6.34 -4.86
C ASP A 15 17.06 -6.36 -4.05
N GLN A 16 17.38 -5.25 -3.38
CA GLN A 16 18.58 -5.14 -2.55
C GLN A 16 18.29 -4.50 -1.20
N LEU A 17 18.84 -5.09 -0.14
CA LEU A 17 18.93 -4.44 1.16
C LEU A 17 20.00 -3.35 1.08
N ARG A 18 19.63 -2.09 1.30
CA ARG A 18 20.61 -0.97 1.31
C ARG A 18 20.36 -0.01 2.46
N ALA A 19 21.43 0.66 2.89
CA ALA A 19 21.29 1.79 3.81
C ALA A 19 20.57 2.94 3.11
N LEU A 20 19.80 3.71 3.89
CA LEU A 20 19.01 4.83 3.38
C LEU A 20 19.86 5.87 2.64
N ALA A 21 21.13 6.04 3.03
CA ALA A 21 22.09 6.99 2.47
C ALA A 21 22.56 6.63 1.04
N ILE A 22 22.52 5.35 0.66
CA ILE A 22 23.01 4.86 -0.64
C ILE A 22 21.91 4.24 -1.51
N ARG A 23 20.64 4.39 -1.11
CA ARG A 23 19.51 3.78 -1.81
C ARG A 23 19.40 4.24 -3.27
N ASP A 24 19.80 5.48 -3.57
CA ASP A 24 19.63 6.05 -4.91
C ASP A 24 20.89 5.78 -5.78
N VAL A 25 21.91 5.10 -5.25
CA VAL A 25 23.07 4.62 -6.02
C VAL A 25 22.63 3.45 -6.91
N PRO A 26 22.89 3.49 -8.23
CA PRO A 26 22.55 2.39 -9.12
C PRO A 26 23.14 1.05 -8.68
N ALA A 27 22.40 -0.02 -8.96
CA ALA A 27 22.86 -1.39 -8.79
C ALA A 27 23.21 -1.99 -10.15
N ASP A 28 24.13 -2.96 -10.19
CA ASP A 28 24.45 -3.65 -11.45
C ASP A 28 23.41 -4.72 -11.76
N CYS A 29 23.03 -4.82 -13.03
CA CYS A 29 22.06 -5.81 -13.45
C CYS A 29 22.67 -7.21 -13.57
N GLU A 30 22.16 -8.17 -12.79
CA GLU A 30 22.58 -9.58 -12.84
C GLU A 30 22.38 -10.25 -14.21
N ARG A 31 21.54 -9.67 -15.08
CA ARG A 31 21.23 -10.22 -16.40
C ARG A 31 22.03 -9.60 -17.55
N CYS A 32 22.34 -8.30 -17.48
CA CYS A 32 22.94 -7.59 -18.62
C CYS A 32 24.10 -6.66 -18.24
N GLY A 33 24.44 -6.56 -16.95
CA GLY A 33 25.51 -5.69 -16.44
C GLY A 33 25.21 -4.19 -16.47
N ALA A 34 24.14 -3.74 -17.14
CA ALA A 34 23.82 -2.32 -17.20
C ALA A 34 23.29 -1.79 -15.84
N PRO A 35 23.48 -0.49 -15.55
CA PRO A 35 23.04 0.11 -14.30
C PRO A 35 21.51 0.06 -14.17
N ALA A 36 21.05 -0.32 -12.98
CA ALA A 36 19.66 -0.39 -12.56
C ALA A 36 19.37 0.75 -11.57
N ALA A 37 18.45 1.64 -11.93
CA ALA A 37 18.04 2.75 -11.07
C ALA A 37 16.98 2.29 -10.06
N ARG A 38 16.93 2.92 -8.89
CA ARG A 38 15.92 2.62 -7.87
C ARG A 38 14.53 2.92 -8.41
N VAL A 39 13.60 2.00 -8.19
CA VAL A 39 12.18 2.17 -8.51
C VAL A 39 11.40 2.43 -7.24
N VAL A 40 10.51 3.42 -7.30
CA VAL A 40 9.47 3.63 -6.29
C VAL A 40 8.19 3.02 -6.84
N SER A 41 7.82 1.84 -6.36
CA SER A 41 6.56 1.21 -6.71
C SER A 41 5.42 1.79 -5.88
N ALA A 42 4.26 1.99 -6.52
CA ALA A 42 3.05 2.35 -5.79
C ALA A 42 2.62 1.16 -4.92
N PRO A 43 2.28 1.36 -3.64
CA PRO A 43 1.78 0.28 -2.81
C PRO A 43 0.48 -0.27 -3.42
N ARG A 44 0.31 -1.59 -3.39
CA ARG A 44 -0.96 -2.21 -3.80
C ARG A 44 -2.04 -1.82 -2.78
N LEU A 45 -2.83 -0.81 -3.11
CA LEU A 45 -3.88 -0.32 -2.25
C LEU A 45 -5.03 -1.34 -2.22
N ALA A 46 -5.19 -2.05 -1.10
CA ALA A 46 -6.33 -2.93 -0.87
C ALA A 46 -7.56 -2.09 -0.47
N VAL A 47 -8.13 -1.38 -1.44
CA VAL A 47 -9.32 -0.56 -1.20
C VAL A 47 -10.54 -1.46 -1.08
N VAL A 48 -11.16 -1.51 0.09
CA VAL A 48 -12.46 -2.14 0.26
C VAL A 48 -13.55 -1.29 -0.40
N ALA A 49 -14.61 -1.92 -0.91
CA ALA A 49 -15.68 -1.24 -1.63
C ALA A 49 -16.29 -0.09 -0.82
N ALA A 50 -16.81 0.94 -1.49
CA ALA A 50 -17.39 2.11 -0.84
C ALA A 50 -18.50 1.75 0.16
N THR A 51 -19.34 0.77 -0.19
CA THR A 51 -20.40 0.24 0.69
C THR A 51 -19.84 -0.39 1.95
N THR A 52 -18.74 -1.16 1.85
CA THR A 52 -18.05 -1.75 3.00
C THR A 52 -17.46 -0.68 3.91
N ARG A 53 -16.85 0.37 3.35
CA ARG A 53 -16.30 1.50 4.14
C ARG A 53 -17.40 2.22 4.92
N LEU A 54 -18.50 2.58 4.25
CA LEU A 54 -19.65 3.24 4.88
C LEU A 54 -20.28 2.37 5.99
N ALA A 55 -20.35 1.05 5.78
CA ALA A 55 -20.85 0.13 6.80
C ALA A 55 -19.93 0.10 8.04
N HIS A 56 -18.60 0.05 7.85
CA HIS A 56 -17.64 0.12 8.95
C HIS A 56 -17.74 1.45 9.70
N GLU A 57 -17.76 2.58 9.01
CA GLU A 57 -17.92 3.91 9.64
C GLU A 57 -19.22 4.03 10.44
N ARG A 58 -20.34 3.50 9.92
CA ARG A 58 -21.61 3.48 10.64
C ARG A 58 -21.53 2.57 11.87
N ASN A 59 -20.86 1.43 11.76
CA ASN A 59 -20.69 0.50 12.87
C ASN A 59 -19.87 1.14 13.99
N GLU A 60 -18.73 1.74 13.66
CA GLU A 60 -17.89 2.50 14.59
C GLU A 60 -18.68 3.61 15.27
N ARG A 61 -19.47 4.39 14.51
CA ARG A 61 -20.34 5.43 15.09
C ARG A 61 -21.42 4.86 16.01
N SER A 62 -22.05 3.75 15.64
CA SER A 62 -23.09 3.11 16.45
C SER A 62 -22.53 2.48 17.72
N ALA A 63 -21.27 2.04 17.71
CA ALA A 63 -20.59 1.50 18.87
C ALA A 63 -20.29 2.59 19.93
N HIS A 64 -19.94 3.80 19.48
CA HIS A 64 -19.63 4.92 20.39
C HIS A 64 -20.84 5.79 20.71
N GLU A 65 -21.81 5.90 19.81
CA GLU A 65 -23.01 6.74 19.93
C GLU A 65 -24.22 6.06 19.28
N PRO A 66 -24.80 5.02 19.91
CA PRO A 66 -25.92 4.29 19.35
C PRO A 66 -27.17 5.18 19.31
N ARG A 67 -27.67 5.46 18.10
CA ARG A 67 -28.99 6.10 17.94
C ARG A 67 -30.08 5.14 18.38
N LYS A 68 -30.78 5.48 19.46
CA LYS A 68 -31.97 4.77 19.90
C LYS A 68 -33.15 5.19 19.01
N VAL A 69 -33.71 4.23 18.28
CA VAL A 69 -34.93 4.44 17.51
C VAL A 69 -36.07 3.77 18.26
N THR A 70 -37.01 4.57 18.74
CA THR A 70 -38.21 4.07 19.42
C THR A 70 -39.22 3.62 18.36
N ARG A 71 -39.61 2.34 18.37
CA ARG A 71 -40.69 1.84 17.51
C ARG A 71 -42.02 2.27 18.10
N THR A 72 -42.75 3.15 17.42
CA THR A 72 -44.18 3.34 17.65
C THR A 72 -44.93 2.23 16.91
N THR A 73 -45.52 1.31 17.67
CA THR A 73 -46.52 0.37 17.13
C THR A 73 -47.84 1.12 16.97
N SER A 74 -48.20 1.50 15.75
CA SER A 74 -49.56 1.94 15.44
C SER A 74 -50.47 0.72 15.42
N GLY A 75 -51.44 0.70 16.34
CA GLY A 75 -52.51 -0.29 16.42
C GLY A 75 -53.60 -0.11 15.38
#